data_AF-A0A7W7VFW3-F1
#
_entry.id   AF-A0A7W7VFW3-F1
#
_cell.length_a   1.000
_cell.length_b   1.000
_cell.length_c   1.000
_cell.angle_alpha   90.00
_cell.angle_beta   90.00
_cell.angle_gamma   90.00
#
_symmetry.space_group_name_H-M   'P 1'
#
loop_
_entity.id
_entity.type
_entity.pdbx_description
1 polymer ?
#
loop_
_entity_poly.entity_id
_entity_poly.type
_entity_poly.pdbx_seq_one_letter_code
_entity_poly.pdbx_strand_id
1 'polypeptide(L)'
;MSLATSLPSTTTDAVRELRLTMRGPALVESDHEYDSVRRIWNGTVDRRPAVIARCVDDLDVMAAVRCARRYGLPLSVLGGGHDWAGRALRDGGLVIDLGAMRRVRVDPETATASVQGAARAGEVLAAARPHGLAPVTGVINKVGLTGLTLGGGYGLLGGRHGLASDNLISADVVLADSGKVTASETENPDLYWALRGGGGNFGIVTEARFRLHPVSTVQAGLLLFPLSQAAAVLHRYQELISAAPDDLTIMAGFFGGPDGVPLLFLLPVWCGDAREAEPWVARVRGLGTPVSGQVDVMSYPDVLSLFDPSIVDGRHNEMRTRWVPALTDDAIDIIVDAMSRVTSPFTGLFLHNFHGAATRVAPADTAFALRRDHLLVEICAAWEPATCDDGGAAHRHWARDLSADLAQHALPGGYPNLLGTDEQERVTVAFGPNAARLLAVADRYDPDGVFNAVASVRPDTAALGQNGHAPGHNGTCPTVETIRFKLRDGVRDAEFRVLNQRVQDEYMALRPGFLSRQTSQSADGEYLVVVHWASEEDARATMGSFFSAPETQGFLGAVDTGTVESGSYALVPGPRV
;
A
#
# COMPACT_ATOMS: atom_id res chain seq x y z
N MET A 1 -8.90 35.52 -19.07
CA MET A 1 -7.48 35.87 -18.82
C MET A 1 -7.23 35.69 -17.33
N SER A 2 -6.68 34.54 -16.95
CA SER A 2 -6.28 34.28 -15.56
C SER A 2 -5.00 35.09 -15.29
N LEU A 3 -4.98 35.86 -14.20
CA LEU A 3 -3.79 36.58 -13.76
C LEU A 3 -2.75 35.53 -13.34
N ALA A 4 -1.68 35.39 -14.13
CA ALA A 4 -0.54 34.56 -13.79
C ALA A 4 -0.01 35.00 -12.42
N THR A 5 -0.20 34.16 -11.41
CA THR A 5 0.30 34.41 -10.06
C THR A 5 1.82 34.27 -10.16
N SER A 6 2.56 35.35 -9.88
CA SER A 6 4.02 35.31 -9.96
C SER A 6 4.54 34.26 -8.97
N LEU A 7 5.39 33.33 -9.44
CA LEU A 7 6.04 32.35 -8.59
C LEU A 7 6.82 33.04 -7.46
N PRO A 8 6.90 32.45 -6.26
CA PRO A 8 7.83 32.90 -5.22
C PRO A 8 9.25 33.04 -5.79
N SER A 9 10.04 33.99 -5.27
CA SER A 9 11.41 34.23 -5.73
C SER A 9 12.27 32.96 -5.65
N THR A 10 12.11 32.18 -4.59
CA THR A 10 12.78 30.89 -4.38
C THR A 10 12.45 29.86 -5.46
N THR A 11 11.18 29.75 -5.86
CA THR A 11 10.75 28.85 -6.95
C THR A 11 11.31 29.31 -8.30
N THR A 12 11.30 30.61 -8.56
CA THR A 12 11.84 31.18 -9.80
C THR A 12 13.34 30.88 -9.94
N ASP A 13 14.10 31.01 -8.86
CA ASP A 13 15.53 30.70 -8.83
C ASP A 13 15.78 29.19 -8.98
N ALA A 14 14.97 28.35 -8.34
CA ALA A 14 15.03 26.90 -8.51
C ALA A 14 14.82 26.48 -9.97
N VAL A 15 13.79 27.01 -10.65
CA VAL A 15 13.52 26.73 -12.07
C VAL A 15 14.70 27.15 -12.94
N ARG A 16 15.28 28.33 -12.68
CA ARG A 16 16.46 28.81 -13.41
C ARG A 16 17.65 27.87 -13.22
N GLU A 17 17.91 27.44 -11.98
CA GLU A 17 19.00 26.50 -11.67
C GLU A 17 18.80 25.15 -12.39
N LEU A 18 17.60 24.56 -12.32
CA LEU A 18 17.31 23.29 -12.99
C LEU A 18 17.49 23.41 -14.51
N ARG A 19 16.97 24.47 -15.14
CA ARG A 19 17.12 24.70 -16.59
C ARG A 19 18.58 24.89 -17.03
N LEU A 20 19.47 25.29 -16.12
CA LEU A 20 20.91 25.44 -16.39
C LEU A 20 21.72 24.16 -16.11
N THR A 21 21.25 23.32 -15.19
CA THR A 21 22.02 22.19 -14.65
C THR A 21 21.54 20.82 -15.12
N MET A 22 20.28 20.71 -15.52
CA MET A 22 19.69 19.49 -16.07
C MET A 22 19.74 19.45 -17.59
N ARG A 23 19.75 18.24 -18.13
CA ARG A 23 19.53 17.96 -19.55
C ARG A 23 18.05 17.91 -19.89
N GLY A 24 17.24 17.32 -19.01
CA GLY A 24 15.79 17.29 -19.13
C GLY A 24 15.14 18.62 -18.74
N PRO A 25 13.88 18.87 -19.18
CA PRO A 25 13.22 20.13 -18.93
C PRO A 25 12.74 20.27 -17.48
N ALA A 26 12.80 21.50 -16.96
CA ALA A 26 12.08 21.91 -15.76
C ALA A 26 10.83 22.73 -16.16
N LEU A 27 9.67 22.17 -15.88
CA LEU A 27 8.37 22.68 -16.29
C LEU A 27 7.69 23.46 -15.15
N VAL A 28 7.03 24.55 -15.50
CA VAL A 28 6.15 25.36 -14.64
C VAL A 28 4.78 25.53 -15.28
N GLU A 29 3.79 26.06 -14.55
CA GLU A 29 2.40 26.17 -15.02
C GLU A 29 2.22 26.89 -16.37
N SER A 30 3.11 27.82 -16.71
CA SER A 30 3.07 28.53 -18.00
C SER A 30 3.59 27.69 -19.18
N ASP A 31 4.27 26.57 -18.94
CA ASP A 31 4.80 25.72 -20.01
C ASP A 31 3.71 24.81 -20.57
N HIS A 32 3.64 24.67 -21.89
CA HIS A 32 2.58 23.92 -22.59
C HIS A 32 2.44 22.45 -22.15
N GLU A 33 3.54 21.80 -21.78
CA GLU A 33 3.56 20.39 -21.36
C GLU A 33 3.18 20.17 -19.89
N TYR A 34 3.10 21.23 -19.07
CA TYR A 34 2.90 21.11 -17.63
C TYR A 34 1.63 20.33 -17.27
N ASP A 35 0.51 20.67 -17.90
CA ASP A 35 -0.78 20.06 -17.61
C ASP A 35 -0.87 18.59 -18.02
N SER A 36 -0.12 18.14 -19.04
CA SER A 36 -0.14 16.73 -19.44
C SER A 36 0.76 15.88 -18.54
N VAL A 37 1.88 16.44 -18.05
CA VAL A 37 2.85 15.72 -17.21
C VAL A 37 2.37 15.59 -15.77
N ARG A 38 1.69 16.60 -15.22
CA ARG A 38 1.18 16.54 -13.84
C ARG A 38 -0.03 15.62 -13.67
N ARG A 39 -0.70 15.22 -14.75
CA ARG A 39 -1.86 14.32 -14.68
C ARG A 39 -1.40 12.88 -14.50
N ILE A 40 -1.97 12.24 -13.50
CA ILE A 40 -1.87 10.80 -13.30
C ILE A 40 -3.18 10.11 -13.70
N TRP A 41 -3.21 8.77 -13.64
CA TRP A 41 -4.34 7.98 -14.11
C TRP A 41 -5.66 8.28 -13.39
N ASN A 42 -5.62 8.54 -12.07
CA ASN A 42 -6.80 8.81 -11.27
C ASN A 42 -7.23 10.27 -11.42
N GLY A 43 -8.38 10.50 -12.04
CA GLY A 43 -8.88 11.85 -12.33
C GLY A 43 -9.29 12.66 -11.10
N THR A 44 -9.44 12.04 -9.91
CA THR A 44 -9.71 12.80 -8.67
C THR A 44 -8.51 13.61 -8.20
N VAL A 45 -7.31 13.31 -8.70
CA VAL A 45 -6.06 13.96 -8.31
C VAL A 45 -5.75 15.13 -9.25
N ASP A 46 -5.94 16.36 -8.76
CA ASP A 46 -5.61 17.61 -9.47
C ASP A 46 -4.57 18.45 -8.72
N ARG A 47 -3.40 17.87 -8.44
CA ARG A 47 -2.29 18.57 -7.77
C ARG A 47 -1.57 19.52 -8.74
N ARG A 48 -1.07 20.64 -8.23
CA ARG A 48 -0.32 21.68 -8.97
C ARG A 48 1.07 21.89 -8.37
N PRO A 49 2.08 21.10 -8.80
CA PRO A 49 3.47 21.33 -8.44
C PRO A 49 3.97 22.71 -8.85
N ALA A 50 4.83 23.31 -8.05
CA ALA A 50 5.47 24.57 -8.44
C ALA A 50 6.45 24.34 -9.60
N VAL A 51 7.15 23.21 -9.60
CA VAL A 51 8.10 22.81 -10.64
C VAL A 51 8.04 21.30 -10.87
N ILE A 52 8.13 20.88 -12.13
CA ILE A 52 8.31 19.47 -12.50
C ILE A 52 9.66 19.31 -13.20
N ALA A 53 10.59 18.63 -12.56
CA ALA A 53 11.90 18.30 -13.09
C ALA A 53 11.82 16.96 -13.85
N ARG A 54 11.68 17.01 -15.19
CA ARG A 54 11.62 15.80 -16.02
C ARG A 54 13.02 15.27 -16.28
N CYS A 55 13.44 14.29 -15.49
CA CYS A 55 14.80 13.77 -15.52
C CYS A 55 14.98 12.76 -16.65
N VAL A 56 16.11 12.82 -17.37
CA VAL A 56 16.45 11.85 -18.43
C VAL A 56 17.55 10.87 -18.04
N ASP A 57 18.26 11.14 -16.95
CA ASP A 57 19.34 10.31 -16.40
C ASP A 57 19.56 10.59 -14.91
N ASP A 58 20.50 9.87 -14.30
CA ASP A 58 20.80 9.99 -12.86
C ASP A 58 21.32 11.39 -12.48
N LEU A 59 22.04 12.07 -13.38
CA LEU A 59 22.62 13.38 -13.09
C LEU A 59 21.53 14.44 -12.95
N ASP A 60 20.49 14.35 -13.78
CA ASP A 60 19.29 15.17 -13.65
C ASP A 60 18.59 14.93 -12.30
N VAL A 61 18.42 13.67 -11.90
CA VAL A 61 17.79 13.33 -10.61
C VAL A 61 18.61 13.90 -9.46
N MET A 62 19.93 13.73 -9.47
CA MET A 62 20.83 14.29 -8.45
C MET A 62 20.77 15.83 -8.44
N ALA A 63 20.70 16.49 -9.60
CA ALA A 63 20.56 17.94 -9.69
C ALA A 63 19.22 18.43 -9.11
N ALA A 64 18.14 17.71 -9.40
CA ALA A 64 16.82 18.02 -8.88
C ALA A 64 16.73 17.87 -7.35
N VAL A 65 17.32 16.82 -6.76
CA VAL A 65 17.40 16.66 -5.30
C VAL A 65 18.21 17.78 -4.66
N ARG A 66 19.39 18.13 -5.22
CA ARG A 66 20.20 19.25 -4.70
C ARG A 66 19.42 20.57 -4.72
N CYS A 67 18.74 20.85 -5.83
CA CYS A 67 17.96 22.06 -6.00
C CYS A 67 16.79 22.10 -5.00
N ALA A 68 16.03 21.01 -4.86
CA ALA A 68 14.94 20.93 -3.90
C ALA A 68 15.42 21.25 -2.48
N ARG A 69 16.53 20.66 -2.05
CA ARG A 69 17.12 20.92 -0.73
C ARG A 69 17.62 22.36 -0.59
N ARG A 70 18.34 22.87 -1.59
CA ARG A 70 18.90 24.23 -1.59
C ARG A 70 17.83 25.31 -1.41
N TYR A 71 16.68 25.14 -2.07
CA TYR A 71 15.59 26.11 -2.03
C TYR A 71 14.47 25.74 -1.06
N GLY A 72 14.64 24.66 -0.28
CA GLY A 72 13.64 24.18 0.68
C GLY A 72 12.31 23.80 0.02
N LEU A 73 12.33 23.34 -1.23
CA LEU A 73 11.14 22.91 -1.94
C LEU A 73 10.76 21.51 -1.49
N PRO A 74 9.52 21.31 -1.01
CA PRO A 74 9.06 19.98 -0.66
C PRO A 74 9.05 19.06 -1.90
N LEU A 75 9.66 17.89 -1.78
CA LEU A 75 9.91 16.99 -2.91
C LEU A 75 8.86 15.87 -2.97
N SER A 76 8.54 15.43 -4.18
CA SER A 76 7.88 14.13 -4.44
C SER A 76 8.44 13.51 -5.73
N VAL A 77 8.22 12.20 -5.92
CA VAL A 77 8.75 11.46 -7.08
C VAL A 77 7.62 10.82 -7.86
N LEU A 78 7.62 11.07 -9.16
CA LEU A 78 6.70 10.49 -10.13
C LEU A 78 7.42 9.42 -10.95
N GLY A 79 7.09 8.14 -10.68
CA GLY A 79 7.55 6.98 -11.46
C GLY A 79 6.58 6.65 -12.61
N GLY A 80 5.98 5.46 -12.58
CA GLY A 80 5.02 5.02 -13.62
C GLY A 80 3.67 5.74 -13.62
N GLY A 81 3.39 6.56 -12.60
CA GLY A 81 2.18 7.40 -12.50
C GLY A 81 0.91 6.68 -12.05
N HIS A 82 1.02 5.54 -11.35
CA HIS A 82 -0.10 4.69 -10.93
C HIS A 82 -0.52 4.87 -9.46
N ASP A 83 -0.03 5.90 -8.78
CA ASP A 83 -0.40 6.19 -7.40
C ASP A 83 -1.80 6.82 -7.35
N TRP A 84 -2.78 6.07 -6.86
CA TRP A 84 -4.18 6.49 -6.86
C TRP A 84 -4.46 7.70 -5.95
N ALA A 85 -3.66 7.88 -4.89
CA ALA A 85 -3.87 8.92 -3.88
C ALA A 85 -3.11 10.22 -4.18
N GLY A 86 -2.31 10.26 -5.25
CA GLY A 86 -1.62 11.46 -5.70
C GLY A 86 -0.42 11.91 -4.85
N ARG A 87 0.13 11.03 -4.00
CA ARG A 87 1.37 11.20 -3.21
C ARG A 87 2.60 11.44 -4.09
N ALA A 88 2.60 10.92 -5.32
CA ALA A 88 3.65 11.17 -6.31
C ALA A 88 3.73 12.65 -6.76
N LEU A 89 2.69 13.44 -6.48
CA LEU A 89 2.59 14.87 -6.80
C LEU A 89 2.50 15.70 -5.53
N ARG A 90 3.03 16.92 -5.57
CA ARG A 90 3.03 17.80 -4.40
C ARG A 90 2.71 19.24 -4.77
N ASP A 91 1.62 19.77 -4.20
CA ASP A 91 1.23 21.17 -4.42
C ASP A 91 2.34 22.11 -3.96
N GLY A 92 2.68 23.09 -4.81
CA GLY A 92 3.73 24.06 -4.50
C GLY A 92 5.15 23.48 -4.36
N GLY A 93 5.32 22.17 -4.56
CA GLY A 93 6.59 21.47 -4.41
C GLY A 93 7.36 21.29 -5.72
N LEU A 94 8.47 20.57 -5.62
CA LEU A 94 9.26 20.09 -6.76
C LEU A 94 8.95 18.60 -6.98
N VAL A 95 8.37 18.27 -8.13
CA VAL A 95 8.18 16.88 -8.56
C VAL A 95 9.36 16.45 -9.41
N ILE A 96 10.03 15.38 -9.00
CA ILE A 96 11.00 14.67 -9.85
C ILE A 96 10.23 13.67 -10.71
N ASP A 97 10.07 13.98 -11.99
CA ASP A 97 9.43 13.10 -12.97
C ASP A 97 10.47 12.21 -13.64
N LEU A 98 10.39 10.91 -13.38
CA LEU A 98 11.23 9.89 -13.99
C LEU A 98 10.68 9.40 -15.34
N GLY A 99 9.58 9.99 -15.84
CA GLY A 99 8.81 9.49 -16.97
C GLY A 99 9.59 9.25 -18.27
N ALA A 100 10.76 9.87 -18.46
CA ALA A 100 11.67 9.62 -19.59
C ALA A 100 12.66 8.47 -19.34
N MET A 101 12.81 8.01 -18.09
CA MET A 101 13.67 6.91 -17.65
C MET A 101 12.88 5.60 -17.63
N ARG A 102 12.60 5.05 -18.83
CA ARG A 102 11.78 3.83 -19.04
C ARG A 102 12.51 2.69 -19.75
N ARG A 103 13.83 2.82 -19.95
CA ARG A 103 14.60 1.78 -20.66
C ARG A 103 14.54 0.46 -19.90
N VAL A 104 14.36 -0.62 -20.64
CA VAL A 104 14.47 -2.00 -20.16
C VAL A 104 15.54 -2.72 -20.98
N ARG A 105 16.43 -3.45 -20.31
CA ARG A 105 17.44 -4.31 -20.93
C ARG A 105 17.35 -5.70 -20.32
N VAL A 106 17.13 -6.71 -21.15
CA VAL A 106 17.04 -8.11 -20.73
C VAL A 106 18.35 -8.83 -21.03
N ASP A 107 18.84 -9.57 -20.05
CA ASP A 107 19.91 -10.54 -20.20
C ASP A 107 19.29 -11.95 -20.10
N PRO A 108 19.11 -12.64 -21.24
CA PRO A 108 18.49 -13.96 -21.25
C PRO A 108 19.41 -15.06 -20.71
N GLU A 109 20.74 -14.85 -20.68
CA GLU A 109 21.68 -15.86 -20.17
C GLU A 109 21.58 -15.96 -18.65
N THR A 110 21.44 -14.81 -17.98
CA THR A 110 21.26 -14.76 -16.52
C THR A 110 19.80 -14.71 -16.09
N ALA A 111 18.85 -14.66 -17.03
CA ALA A 111 17.42 -14.44 -16.81
C ALA A 111 17.16 -13.22 -15.90
N THR A 112 17.72 -12.06 -16.26
CA THR A 112 17.52 -10.82 -15.51
C THR A 112 17.17 -9.64 -16.41
N ALA A 113 16.60 -8.58 -15.81
CA ALA A 113 16.35 -7.32 -16.50
C ALA A 113 16.87 -6.13 -15.69
N SER A 114 17.56 -5.20 -16.35
CA SER A 114 17.78 -3.84 -15.84
C SER A 114 16.63 -2.95 -16.30
N VAL A 115 15.97 -2.29 -15.36
CA VAL A 115 14.70 -1.58 -15.55
C VAL A 115 14.81 -0.18 -14.94
N GLN A 116 14.64 0.88 -15.74
CA GLN A 116 14.65 2.24 -15.23
C GLN A 116 13.38 2.59 -14.42
N GLY A 117 13.50 3.59 -13.53
CA GLY A 117 12.54 3.88 -12.45
C GLY A 117 11.07 4.13 -12.86
N ALA A 118 10.80 4.56 -14.09
CA ALA A 118 9.43 4.79 -14.58
C ALA A 118 8.89 3.71 -15.51
N ALA A 119 9.66 2.66 -15.79
CA ALA A 119 9.22 1.59 -16.67
C ALA A 119 7.99 0.86 -16.10
N ARG A 120 7.04 0.58 -16.98
CA ARG A 120 5.77 -0.07 -16.64
C ARG A 120 5.85 -1.58 -16.83
N ALA A 121 5.01 -2.32 -16.10
CA ALA A 121 4.96 -3.78 -16.14
C ALA A 121 4.86 -4.32 -17.59
N GLY A 122 4.00 -3.72 -18.41
CA GLY A 122 3.85 -4.10 -19.81
C GLY A 122 5.10 -3.86 -20.67
N GLU A 123 5.87 -2.80 -20.40
CA GLU A 123 7.13 -2.51 -21.10
C GLU A 123 8.21 -3.54 -20.74
N VAL A 124 8.30 -3.91 -19.46
CA VAL A 124 9.25 -4.94 -18.99
C VAL A 124 8.89 -6.31 -19.54
N LEU A 125 7.60 -6.65 -19.52
CA LEU A 125 7.09 -7.89 -20.06
C LEU A 125 7.31 -8.01 -21.58
N ALA A 126 7.06 -6.92 -22.32
CA ALA A 126 7.30 -6.88 -23.76
C ALA A 126 8.78 -7.09 -24.11
N ALA A 127 9.69 -6.55 -23.30
CA ALA A 127 11.14 -6.75 -23.48
C ALA A 127 11.58 -8.19 -23.14
N ALA A 128 10.95 -8.85 -22.17
CA ALA A 128 11.29 -10.21 -21.75
C ALA A 128 10.69 -11.31 -22.67
N ARG A 129 9.53 -11.03 -23.27
CA ARG A 129 8.77 -11.98 -24.10
C ARG A 129 9.59 -12.68 -25.21
N PRO A 130 10.43 -12.01 -26.01
CA PRO A 130 11.21 -12.67 -27.07
C PRO A 130 12.16 -13.76 -26.57
N HIS A 131 12.48 -13.74 -25.27
CA HIS A 131 13.38 -14.68 -24.62
C HIS A 131 12.65 -15.80 -23.86
N GLY A 132 11.31 -15.85 -23.95
CA GLY A 132 10.49 -16.81 -23.19
C GLY A 132 10.50 -16.57 -21.68
N LEU A 133 10.81 -15.34 -21.26
CA LEU A 133 10.95 -14.91 -19.88
C LEU A 133 9.81 -13.96 -19.48
N ALA A 134 9.48 -13.92 -18.19
CA ALA A 134 8.54 -12.97 -17.60
C ALA A 134 9.05 -12.42 -16.26
N PRO A 135 8.86 -11.11 -15.99
CA PRO A 135 9.02 -10.55 -14.64
C PRO A 135 7.85 -10.94 -13.72
N VAL A 136 8.09 -10.92 -12.41
CA VAL A 136 6.99 -10.84 -11.42
C VAL A 136 6.50 -9.39 -11.35
N THR A 137 5.21 -9.18 -11.59
CA THR A 137 4.58 -7.85 -11.68
C THR A 137 3.29 -7.80 -10.86
N GLY A 138 2.61 -6.64 -10.88
CA GLY A 138 1.18 -6.55 -10.57
C GLY A 138 0.28 -7.20 -11.63
N VAL A 139 -1.02 -6.95 -11.54
CA VAL A 139 -2.04 -7.50 -12.45
C VAL A 139 -2.40 -6.58 -13.63
N ILE A 140 -1.84 -5.37 -13.68
CA ILE A 140 -2.14 -4.32 -14.68
C ILE A 140 -0.85 -3.88 -15.39
N ASN A 141 -0.89 -3.79 -16.73
CA ASN A 141 0.30 -3.47 -17.54
C ASN A 141 0.78 -2.03 -17.37
N LYS A 142 -0.12 -1.09 -17.06
CA LYS A 142 0.19 0.34 -16.91
C LYS A 142 0.94 0.69 -15.62
N VAL A 143 1.00 -0.22 -14.65
CA VAL A 143 1.61 0.03 -13.33
C VAL A 143 3.14 0.13 -13.47
N GLY A 144 3.75 1.13 -12.82
CA GLY A 144 5.22 1.24 -12.75
C GLY A 144 5.83 0.11 -11.91
N LEU A 145 6.74 -0.67 -12.50
CA LEU A 145 7.28 -1.87 -11.84
C LEU A 145 8.08 -1.54 -10.58
N THR A 146 8.93 -0.51 -10.65
CA THR A 146 9.78 -0.11 -9.52
C THR A 146 8.93 0.34 -8.34
N GLY A 147 7.99 1.28 -8.53
CA GLY A 147 7.11 1.74 -7.45
C GLY A 147 6.29 0.60 -6.82
N LEU A 148 5.76 -0.31 -7.64
CA LEU A 148 5.06 -1.50 -7.15
C LEU A 148 5.96 -2.39 -6.29
N THR A 149 7.19 -2.64 -6.76
CA THR A 149 8.20 -3.43 -6.06
C THR A 149 8.55 -2.84 -4.70
N LEU A 150 8.71 -1.51 -4.63
CA LEU A 150 9.13 -0.84 -3.39
C LEU A 150 8.15 -1.06 -2.23
N GLY A 151 6.85 -1.21 -2.51
CA GLY A 151 5.85 -1.54 -1.49
C GLY A 151 5.55 -3.02 -1.33
N GLY A 152 6.21 -3.92 -2.07
CA GLY A 152 5.97 -5.36 -2.06
C GLY A 152 5.70 -5.90 -3.47
N GLY A 153 4.47 -5.73 -3.96
CA GLY A 153 4.06 -6.10 -5.32
C GLY A 153 3.41 -7.48 -5.44
N TYR A 154 2.10 -7.53 -5.16
CA TYR A 154 1.23 -8.69 -5.37
C TYR A 154 0.96 -8.92 -6.84
N GLY A 155 0.86 -10.18 -7.27
CA GLY A 155 0.49 -10.53 -8.64
C GLY A 155 0.29 -12.03 -8.87
N LEU A 156 -0.02 -12.38 -10.12
CA LEU A 156 -0.48 -13.73 -10.51
C LEU A 156 0.60 -14.81 -10.42
N LEU A 157 1.87 -14.42 -10.41
CA LEU A 157 3.01 -15.33 -10.24
C LEU A 157 3.44 -15.48 -8.78
N GLY A 158 2.73 -14.85 -7.83
CA GLY A 158 3.10 -14.78 -6.42
C GLY A 158 3.29 -16.16 -5.76
N GLY A 159 2.39 -17.10 -6.06
CA GLY A 159 2.43 -18.46 -5.51
C GLY A 159 3.74 -19.20 -5.79
N ARG A 160 4.29 -19.07 -7.00
CA ARG A 160 5.52 -19.79 -7.40
C ARG A 160 6.78 -18.96 -7.27
N HIS A 161 6.68 -17.65 -7.46
CA HIS A 161 7.83 -16.77 -7.64
C HIS A 161 7.93 -15.65 -6.59
N GLY A 162 7.04 -15.60 -5.61
CA GLY A 162 7.04 -14.59 -4.55
C GLY A 162 6.55 -13.23 -5.02
N LEU A 163 6.71 -12.21 -4.17
CA LEU A 163 6.39 -10.82 -4.51
C LEU A 163 7.35 -10.26 -5.58
N ALA A 164 6.97 -9.15 -6.21
CA ALA A 164 7.90 -8.41 -7.07
C ALA A 164 9.19 -8.01 -6.31
N SER A 165 9.04 -7.61 -5.03
CA SER A 165 10.15 -7.32 -4.11
C SER A 165 11.09 -8.50 -3.83
N ASP A 166 10.60 -9.75 -3.88
CA ASP A 166 11.43 -10.95 -3.71
C ASP A 166 12.31 -11.23 -4.94
N ASN A 167 12.01 -10.56 -6.06
CA ASN A 167 12.71 -10.68 -7.32
C ASN A 167 13.63 -9.49 -7.63
N LEU A 168 13.68 -8.49 -6.75
CA LEU A 168 14.69 -7.43 -6.81
C LEU A 168 16.07 -8.05 -6.53
N ILE A 169 17.08 -7.72 -7.34
CA ILE A 169 18.47 -8.17 -7.18
C ILE A 169 19.35 -7.01 -6.70
N SER A 170 19.17 -5.84 -7.32
CA SER A 170 19.88 -4.62 -6.94
C SER A 170 19.12 -3.38 -7.41
N ALA A 171 19.44 -2.22 -6.84
CA ALA A 171 18.90 -0.93 -7.24
C ALA A 171 19.97 0.15 -7.19
N ASP A 172 20.00 0.99 -8.20
CA ASP A 172 20.73 2.25 -8.24
C ASP A 172 19.83 3.34 -7.65
N VAL A 173 20.32 4.01 -6.61
CA VAL A 173 19.52 4.91 -5.77
C VAL A 173 20.20 6.27 -5.64
N VAL A 174 19.47 7.34 -5.93
CA VAL A 174 19.88 8.70 -5.59
C VAL A 174 19.34 9.04 -4.19
N LEU A 175 20.24 9.41 -3.28
CA LEU A 175 19.96 9.66 -1.87
C LEU A 175 19.63 11.13 -1.59
N ALA A 176 19.26 11.44 -0.34
CA ALA A 176 18.90 12.79 0.10
C ALA A 176 20.11 13.76 0.04
N ASP A 177 21.32 13.26 0.28
CA ASP A 177 22.56 14.02 0.06
C ASP A 177 22.89 14.25 -1.43
N SER A 178 22.04 13.76 -2.33
CA SER A 178 22.18 13.77 -3.78
C SER A 178 23.33 12.93 -4.34
N GLY A 179 23.93 12.08 -3.52
CA GLY A 179 24.82 11.01 -3.94
C GLY A 179 24.06 9.85 -4.59
N LYS A 180 24.79 9.03 -5.35
CA LYS A 180 24.26 7.79 -5.94
C LYS A 180 24.95 6.59 -5.29
N VAL A 181 24.17 5.59 -4.91
CA VAL A 181 24.67 4.31 -4.38
C VAL A 181 23.99 3.14 -5.08
N THR A 182 24.62 1.97 -5.04
CA THR A 182 23.97 0.71 -5.40
C THR A 182 23.58 -0.04 -4.13
N ALA A 183 22.33 -0.49 -4.07
CA ALA A 183 21.78 -1.31 -3.00
C ALA A 183 21.61 -2.75 -3.52
N SER A 184 22.29 -3.71 -2.90
CA SER A 184 22.21 -5.14 -3.18
C SER A 184 22.48 -5.96 -1.90
N GLU A 185 22.51 -7.29 -1.99
CA GLU A 185 22.91 -8.14 -0.85
C GLU A 185 24.35 -7.89 -0.37
N THR A 186 25.22 -7.35 -1.23
CA THR A 186 26.66 -7.18 -0.94
C THR A 186 27.09 -5.72 -0.83
N GLU A 187 26.23 -4.77 -1.17
CA GLU A 187 26.51 -3.34 -1.16
C GLU A 187 25.28 -2.58 -0.63
N ASN A 188 25.43 -1.77 0.42
CA ASN A 188 24.31 -1.13 1.13
C ASN A 188 23.14 -2.10 1.44
N PRO A 189 23.40 -3.25 2.12
CA PRO A 189 22.41 -4.31 2.30
C PRO A 189 21.21 -3.92 3.17
N ASP A 190 21.38 -2.93 4.05
CA ASP A 190 20.32 -2.33 4.85
C ASP A 190 19.36 -1.47 4.00
N LEU A 191 19.88 -0.69 3.05
CA LEU A 191 19.06 0.00 2.05
C LEU A 191 18.35 -0.99 1.13
N TYR A 192 19.06 -2.01 0.65
CA TYR A 192 18.48 -3.07 -0.18
C TYR A 192 17.33 -3.80 0.53
N TRP A 193 17.51 -4.12 1.82
CA TRP A 193 16.45 -4.67 2.65
C TRP A 193 15.22 -3.73 2.72
N ALA A 194 15.44 -2.43 2.91
CA ALA A 194 14.38 -1.43 3.04
C ALA A 194 13.59 -1.22 1.74
N LEU A 195 14.26 -1.24 0.59
CA LEU A 195 13.61 -1.14 -0.73
C LEU A 195 12.70 -2.33 -1.05
N ARG A 196 12.84 -3.47 -0.36
CA ARG A 196 11.99 -4.66 -0.54
C ARG A 196 10.75 -4.62 0.38
N GLY A 197 9.93 -3.58 0.23
CA GLY A 197 8.64 -3.43 0.91
C GLY A 197 8.44 -2.15 1.71
N GLY A 198 9.49 -1.35 1.94
CA GLY A 198 9.44 -0.13 2.76
C GLY A 198 9.02 1.14 2.02
N GLY A 199 8.72 1.05 0.71
CA GLY A 199 8.33 2.18 -0.13
C GLY A 199 9.50 3.06 -0.59
N GLY A 200 9.17 4.26 -1.08
CA GLY A 200 10.13 5.22 -1.65
C GLY A 200 10.74 6.21 -0.65
N ASN A 201 10.85 5.85 0.63
CA ASN A 201 11.29 6.75 1.70
C ASN A 201 12.82 6.87 1.85
N PHE A 202 13.59 6.07 1.11
CA PHE A 202 15.04 5.93 1.33
C PHE A 202 15.89 6.50 0.19
N GLY A 203 15.24 7.04 -0.84
CA GLY A 203 15.90 7.53 -2.05
C GLY A 203 15.10 7.24 -3.32
N ILE A 204 15.62 7.75 -4.42
CA ILE A 204 15.03 7.66 -5.75
C ILE A 204 15.70 6.52 -6.51
N VAL A 205 14.98 5.42 -6.73
CA VAL A 205 15.47 4.31 -7.56
C VAL A 205 15.42 4.71 -9.03
N THR A 206 16.58 4.88 -9.65
CA THR A 206 16.70 5.29 -11.05
C THR A 206 16.82 4.12 -12.01
N GLU A 207 17.44 3.01 -11.59
CA GLU A 207 17.48 1.73 -12.29
C GLU A 207 17.47 0.58 -11.27
N ALA A 208 16.73 -0.49 -11.55
CA ALA A 208 16.67 -1.68 -10.71
C ALA A 208 16.89 -2.94 -11.56
N ARG A 209 17.61 -3.92 -11.00
CA ARG A 209 17.82 -5.23 -11.62
C ARG A 209 16.86 -6.24 -11.02
N PHE A 210 16.13 -6.95 -11.87
CA PHE A 210 15.12 -7.94 -11.49
C PHE A 210 15.47 -9.33 -12.02
N ARG A 211 15.11 -10.36 -11.26
CA ARG A 211 15.05 -11.74 -11.72
C ARG A 211 13.84 -11.93 -12.63
N LEU A 212 14.03 -12.65 -13.72
CA LEU A 212 12.98 -13.09 -14.63
C LEU A 212 12.81 -14.61 -14.54
N HIS A 213 11.64 -15.10 -14.94
CA HIS A 213 11.29 -16.52 -14.86
C HIS A 213 10.92 -17.08 -16.23
N PRO A 214 11.22 -18.35 -16.54
CA PRO A 214 10.92 -18.99 -17.82
C PRO A 214 9.42 -19.28 -17.96
N VAL A 215 8.62 -18.23 -18.14
CA VAL A 215 7.17 -18.28 -18.26
C VAL A 215 6.76 -17.58 -19.55
N SER A 216 6.45 -18.37 -20.58
CA SER A 216 5.92 -17.87 -21.85
C SER A 216 4.39 -17.92 -21.87
N THR A 217 3.85 -19.05 -21.40
CA THR A 217 2.43 -19.36 -21.41
C THR A 217 2.01 -19.93 -20.06
N VAL A 218 0.76 -19.73 -19.71
CA VAL A 218 0.11 -20.23 -18.49
C VAL A 218 -1.25 -20.80 -18.85
N GLN A 219 -1.80 -21.67 -18.00
CA GLN A 219 -3.20 -22.10 -18.14
C GLN A 219 -4.06 -21.14 -17.33
N ALA A 220 -4.83 -20.31 -18.01
CA ALA A 220 -5.55 -19.20 -17.40
C ALA A 220 -6.81 -18.82 -18.18
N GLY A 221 -7.66 -18.02 -17.53
CA GLY A 221 -8.83 -17.42 -18.16
C GLY A 221 -9.87 -17.00 -17.12
N LEU A 222 -10.89 -16.27 -17.55
CA LEU A 222 -11.93 -15.76 -16.67
C LEU A 222 -13.12 -16.71 -16.64
N LEU A 223 -13.56 -17.05 -15.43
CA LEU A 223 -14.85 -17.68 -15.18
C LEU A 223 -15.77 -16.66 -14.50
N LEU A 224 -16.93 -16.40 -15.09
CA LEU A 224 -17.87 -15.39 -14.64
C LEU A 224 -19.11 -16.05 -14.06
N PHE A 225 -19.51 -15.63 -12.87
CA PHE A 225 -20.66 -16.13 -12.14
C PHE A 225 -21.63 -14.98 -11.86
N PRO A 226 -22.95 -15.24 -11.85
CA PRO A 226 -23.92 -14.22 -11.50
C PRO A 226 -23.80 -13.89 -10.00
N LEU A 227 -24.11 -12.65 -9.61
CA LEU A 227 -24.09 -12.22 -8.21
C LEU A 227 -24.88 -13.14 -7.27
N SER A 228 -25.99 -13.72 -7.75
CA SER A 228 -26.82 -14.65 -6.99
C SER A 228 -26.11 -15.94 -6.56
N GLN A 229 -25.00 -16.32 -7.19
CA GLN A 229 -24.16 -17.45 -6.79
C GLN A 229 -22.94 -17.03 -5.96
N ALA A 230 -22.69 -15.73 -5.78
CA ALA A 230 -21.40 -15.24 -5.31
C ALA A 230 -21.00 -15.81 -3.95
N ALA A 231 -21.89 -15.79 -2.96
CA ALA A 231 -21.60 -16.35 -1.64
C ALA A 231 -21.22 -17.84 -1.72
N ALA A 232 -22.05 -18.66 -2.37
CA ALA A 232 -21.82 -20.09 -2.52
C ALA A 232 -20.54 -20.44 -3.31
N VAL A 233 -20.14 -19.60 -4.27
CA VAL A 233 -18.87 -19.75 -4.98
C VAL A 233 -17.70 -19.34 -4.08
N LEU A 234 -17.82 -18.24 -3.33
CA LEU A 234 -16.76 -17.73 -2.45
C LEU A 234 -16.45 -18.67 -1.27
N HIS A 235 -17.45 -19.34 -0.67
CA HIS A 235 -17.18 -20.36 0.36
C HIS A 235 -16.33 -21.51 -0.21
N ARG A 236 -16.71 -22.03 -1.38
CA ARG A 236 -15.96 -23.12 -2.03
C ARG A 236 -14.60 -22.66 -2.55
N TYR A 237 -14.50 -21.40 -2.97
CA TYR A 237 -13.22 -20.76 -3.32
C TYR A 237 -12.28 -20.73 -2.12
N GLN A 238 -12.75 -20.35 -0.92
CA GLN A 238 -11.95 -20.34 0.30
C GLN A 238 -11.38 -21.73 0.62
N GLU A 239 -12.20 -22.78 0.51
CA GLU A 239 -11.77 -24.17 0.67
C GLU A 239 -10.69 -24.54 -0.36
N LEU A 240 -10.90 -24.15 -1.63
CA LEU A 240 -9.98 -24.46 -2.72
C LEU A 240 -8.62 -23.79 -2.56
N ILE A 241 -8.58 -22.48 -2.25
CA ILE A 241 -7.31 -21.76 -2.11
C ILE A 241 -6.49 -22.23 -0.91
N SER A 242 -7.15 -22.74 0.13
CA SER A 242 -6.48 -23.31 1.31
C SER A 242 -5.72 -24.61 1.00
N ALA A 243 -6.07 -25.28 -0.10
CA ALA A 243 -5.43 -26.51 -0.57
C ALA A 243 -4.62 -26.32 -1.86
N ALA A 244 -4.62 -25.11 -2.45
CA ALA A 244 -4.00 -24.86 -3.73
C ALA A 244 -2.48 -25.04 -3.67
N PRO A 245 -1.85 -25.66 -4.68
CA PRO A 245 -0.40 -25.69 -4.78
C PRO A 245 0.14 -24.33 -5.18
N ASP A 246 1.43 -24.09 -4.93
CA ASP A 246 2.16 -22.88 -5.34
C ASP A 246 1.97 -22.51 -6.82
N ASP A 247 1.80 -23.52 -7.68
CA ASP A 247 1.61 -23.37 -9.12
C ASP A 247 0.30 -22.69 -9.50
N LEU A 248 -0.71 -22.72 -8.62
CA LEU A 248 -2.04 -22.21 -8.87
C LEU A 248 -2.29 -20.95 -8.03
N THR A 249 -2.36 -19.81 -8.69
CA THR A 249 -2.91 -18.58 -8.10
C THR A 249 -4.32 -18.36 -8.63
N ILE A 250 -5.29 -18.11 -7.76
CA ILE A 250 -6.66 -17.78 -8.17
C ILE A 250 -7.00 -16.40 -7.65
N MET A 251 -7.05 -15.42 -8.56
CA MET A 251 -7.60 -14.10 -8.25
C MET A 251 -9.12 -14.18 -8.37
N ALA A 252 -9.83 -13.67 -7.37
CA ALA A 252 -11.29 -13.57 -7.40
C ALA A 252 -11.70 -12.10 -7.30
N GLY A 253 -12.96 -11.79 -7.58
CA GLY A 253 -13.43 -10.42 -7.41
C GLY A 253 -14.71 -10.12 -8.16
N PHE A 254 -15.04 -8.85 -8.24
CA PHE A 254 -16.24 -8.37 -8.92
C PHE A 254 -15.92 -7.22 -9.85
N PHE A 255 -16.65 -7.15 -10.95
CA PHE A 255 -16.71 -5.98 -11.83
C PHE A 255 -18.14 -5.83 -12.38
N GLY A 256 -18.50 -4.65 -12.90
CA GLY A 256 -19.83 -4.42 -13.46
C GLY A 256 -20.11 -5.26 -14.71
N GLY A 257 -21.25 -5.95 -14.70
CA GLY A 257 -21.75 -6.68 -15.87
C GLY A 257 -22.36 -5.76 -16.93
N PRO A 258 -22.71 -6.30 -18.12
CA PRO A 258 -23.27 -5.54 -19.23
C PRO A 258 -24.58 -4.81 -18.92
N ASP A 259 -25.36 -5.33 -17.96
CA ASP A 259 -26.62 -4.77 -17.47
C ASP A 259 -26.45 -3.87 -16.23
N GLY A 260 -25.20 -3.62 -15.82
CA GLY A 260 -24.85 -2.86 -14.62
C GLY A 260 -24.87 -3.69 -13.33
N VAL A 261 -25.32 -4.96 -13.37
CA VAL A 261 -25.27 -5.86 -12.20
C VAL A 261 -23.87 -6.45 -12.08
N PRO A 262 -23.23 -6.44 -10.90
CA PRO A 262 -21.90 -7.03 -10.75
C PRO A 262 -21.86 -8.52 -11.07
N LEU A 263 -20.76 -8.94 -11.69
CA LEU A 263 -20.41 -10.35 -11.90
C LEU A 263 -19.24 -10.71 -10.99
N LEU A 264 -19.34 -11.87 -10.34
CA LEU A 264 -18.20 -12.49 -9.68
C LEU A 264 -17.31 -13.11 -10.77
N PHE A 265 -16.01 -12.80 -10.76
CA PHE A 265 -15.04 -13.50 -11.59
C PHE A 265 -14.10 -14.34 -10.75
N LEU A 266 -13.64 -15.45 -11.34
CA LEU A 266 -12.45 -16.19 -10.91
C LEU A 266 -11.46 -16.22 -12.07
N LEU A 267 -10.22 -15.86 -11.80
CA LEU A 267 -9.07 -15.97 -12.69
C LEU A 267 -8.06 -16.96 -12.09
N PRO A 268 -8.21 -18.27 -12.36
CA PRO A 268 -7.13 -19.21 -12.11
C PRO A 268 -5.96 -18.96 -13.06
N VAL A 269 -4.74 -19.01 -12.54
CA VAL A 269 -3.49 -18.95 -13.28
C VAL A 269 -2.62 -20.09 -12.82
N TRP A 270 -2.42 -21.06 -13.70
CA TRP A 270 -1.48 -22.16 -13.50
C TRP A 270 -0.14 -21.85 -14.16
N CYS A 271 0.91 -21.73 -13.35
CA CYS A 271 2.28 -21.43 -13.78
C CYS A 271 3.27 -22.60 -13.57
N GLY A 272 2.74 -23.83 -13.43
CA GLY A 272 3.52 -25.08 -13.30
C GLY A 272 3.51 -25.97 -14.54
N ASP A 273 3.72 -27.28 -14.36
CA ASP A 273 3.63 -28.25 -15.46
C ASP A 273 2.19 -28.29 -15.98
N ALA A 274 1.99 -27.97 -17.26
CA ALA A 274 0.66 -27.94 -17.89
C ALA A 274 -0.10 -29.27 -17.79
N ARG A 275 0.61 -30.40 -17.60
CA ARG A 275 -0.02 -31.73 -17.43
C ARG A 275 -0.76 -31.87 -16.11
N GLU A 276 -0.41 -31.07 -15.11
CA GLU A 276 -0.97 -31.12 -13.75
C GLU A 276 -2.07 -30.08 -13.51
N ALA A 277 -2.29 -29.17 -14.47
CA ALA A 277 -3.23 -28.07 -14.33
C ALA A 277 -4.70 -28.51 -14.38
N GLU A 278 -5.05 -29.43 -15.27
CA GLU A 278 -6.45 -29.74 -15.59
C GLU A 278 -7.27 -30.21 -14.36
N PRO A 279 -6.77 -31.08 -13.47
CA PRO A 279 -7.50 -31.41 -12.24
C PRO A 279 -7.85 -30.19 -11.36
N TRP A 280 -6.97 -29.21 -11.29
CA TRP A 280 -7.20 -27.98 -10.54
C TRP A 280 -8.15 -27.04 -11.26
N VAL A 281 -7.95 -26.83 -12.56
CA VAL A 281 -8.83 -26.01 -13.40
C VAL A 281 -10.26 -26.57 -13.38
N ALA A 282 -10.43 -27.90 -13.42
CA ALA A 282 -11.72 -28.56 -13.31
C ALA A 282 -12.41 -28.28 -11.96
N ARG A 283 -11.66 -28.26 -10.84
CA ARG A 283 -12.20 -27.86 -9.53
C ARG A 283 -12.68 -26.40 -9.53
N VAL A 284 -11.90 -25.49 -10.11
CA VAL A 284 -12.30 -24.06 -10.21
C VAL A 284 -13.58 -23.91 -11.05
N ARG A 285 -13.66 -24.60 -12.20
CA ARG A 285 -14.86 -24.64 -13.04
C ARG A 285 -16.08 -25.19 -12.30
N GLY A 286 -15.88 -26.15 -11.40
CA GLY A 286 -16.92 -26.78 -10.59
C GLY A 286 -17.39 -25.99 -9.36
N LEU A 287 -16.82 -24.79 -9.09
CA LEU A 287 -17.20 -23.97 -7.94
C LEU A 287 -18.60 -23.34 -8.07
N GLY A 288 -19.24 -23.43 -9.22
CA GLY A 288 -20.60 -22.94 -9.47
C GLY A 288 -21.03 -23.21 -10.90
N THR A 289 -22.07 -22.53 -11.36
CA THR A 289 -22.51 -22.56 -12.76
C THR A 289 -22.16 -21.22 -13.41
N PRO A 290 -21.03 -21.12 -14.15
CA PRO A 290 -20.62 -19.86 -14.76
C PRO A 290 -21.58 -19.45 -15.88
N VAL A 291 -21.83 -18.15 -16.03
CA VAL A 291 -22.57 -17.58 -17.17
C VAL A 291 -21.72 -17.49 -18.43
N SER A 292 -20.41 -17.39 -18.24
CA SER A 292 -19.41 -17.39 -19.30
C SER A 292 -18.06 -17.75 -18.70
N GLY A 293 -17.18 -18.31 -19.51
CA GLY A 293 -15.78 -18.46 -19.13
C GLY A 293 -15.10 -19.66 -19.75
N GLN A 294 -13.82 -19.48 -20.02
CA GLN A 294 -12.94 -20.51 -20.54
C GLN A 294 -11.60 -20.39 -19.81
N VAL A 295 -10.93 -21.51 -19.61
CA VAL A 295 -9.58 -21.58 -19.07
C VAL A 295 -8.78 -22.42 -20.05
N ASP A 296 -7.82 -21.78 -20.71
CA ASP A 296 -7.05 -22.32 -21.80
C ASP A 296 -5.57 -21.95 -21.64
N VAL A 297 -4.71 -22.44 -22.53
CA VAL A 297 -3.32 -21.98 -22.60
C VAL A 297 -3.31 -20.57 -23.19
N MET A 298 -2.85 -19.60 -22.42
CA MET A 298 -2.70 -18.20 -22.82
C MET A 298 -1.23 -17.78 -22.73
N SER A 299 -0.81 -16.79 -23.54
CA SER A 299 0.45 -16.12 -23.25
C SER A 299 0.31 -15.33 -21.96
N TYR A 300 1.35 -15.32 -21.10
CA TYR A 300 1.29 -14.54 -19.85
C TYR A 300 0.99 -13.04 -20.07
N PRO A 301 1.50 -12.39 -21.15
CA PRO A 301 1.06 -11.04 -21.52
C PRO A 301 -0.45 -10.90 -21.76
N ASP A 302 -1.08 -11.85 -22.45
CA ASP A 302 -2.52 -11.77 -22.71
C ASP A 302 -3.33 -11.89 -21.42
N VAL A 303 -2.85 -12.66 -20.44
CA VAL A 303 -3.48 -12.77 -19.11
C VAL A 303 -3.44 -11.43 -18.37
N LEU A 304 -2.30 -10.75 -18.36
CA LEU A 304 -2.17 -9.44 -17.72
C LEU A 304 -3.01 -8.35 -18.41
N SER A 305 -3.27 -8.50 -19.71
CA SER A 305 -4.12 -7.55 -20.46
C SER A 305 -5.63 -7.72 -20.22
N LEU A 306 -6.08 -8.76 -19.52
CA LEU A 306 -7.52 -9.01 -19.29
C LEU A 306 -8.23 -7.86 -18.56
N PHE A 307 -7.53 -7.15 -17.67
CA PHE A 307 -8.09 -6.05 -16.87
C PHE A 307 -7.69 -4.65 -17.35
N ASP A 308 -6.81 -4.53 -18.35
CA ASP A 308 -6.39 -3.23 -18.87
C ASP A 308 -7.57 -2.33 -19.32
N PRO A 309 -8.65 -2.84 -19.96
CA PRO A 309 -9.80 -2.02 -20.35
C PRO A 309 -10.57 -1.38 -19.17
N SER A 310 -10.45 -1.94 -17.96
CA SER A 310 -11.07 -1.40 -16.76
C SER A 310 -10.33 -0.15 -16.24
N ILE A 311 -9.06 0.02 -16.61
CA ILE A 311 -8.19 1.11 -16.16
C ILE A 311 -8.15 2.23 -17.20
N VAL A 312 -9.08 3.18 -17.07
CA VAL A 312 -9.25 4.32 -17.97
C VAL A 312 -8.70 5.58 -17.31
N ASP A 313 -7.70 6.19 -17.96
CA ASP A 313 -7.06 7.42 -17.49
C ASP A 313 -8.10 8.55 -17.43
N GLY A 314 -8.12 9.31 -16.32
CA GLY A 314 -9.08 10.39 -16.08
C GLY A 314 -10.40 9.94 -15.44
N ARG A 315 -10.67 8.63 -15.34
CA ARG A 315 -11.77 8.14 -14.51
C ARG A 315 -11.49 8.46 -13.04
N HIS A 316 -12.53 8.81 -12.30
CA HIS A 316 -12.41 9.05 -10.88
C HIS A 316 -12.42 7.74 -10.11
N ASN A 317 -11.49 7.59 -9.17
CA ASN A 317 -11.34 6.38 -8.35
C ASN A 317 -11.11 6.74 -6.88
N GLU A 318 -11.67 5.91 -6.00
CA GLU A 318 -11.40 5.85 -4.57
C GLU A 318 -11.06 4.40 -4.24
N MET A 319 -9.89 4.17 -3.64
CA MET A 319 -9.46 2.83 -3.27
C MET A 319 -9.43 2.66 -1.75
N ARG A 320 -9.78 1.46 -1.28
CA ARG A 320 -9.58 1.03 0.11
C ARG A 320 -9.03 -0.38 0.11
N THR A 321 -8.38 -0.77 1.20
CA THR A 321 -7.87 -2.14 1.33
C THR A 321 -8.03 -2.72 2.72
N ARG A 322 -8.21 -4.03 2.77
CA ARG A 322 -8.06 -4.86 3.98
C ARG A 322 -7.25 -6.10 3.65
N TRP A 323 -6.35 -6.49 4.54
CA TRP A 323 -5.85 -7.86 4.55
C TRP A 323 -6.78 -8.68 5.43
N VAL A 324 -7.22 -9.85 4.96
CA VAL A 324 -8.03 -10.78 5.75
C VAL A 324 -7.31 -12.14 5.76
N PRO A 325 -7.29 -12.86 6.89
CA PRO A 325 -6.59 -14.15 6.97
C PRO A 325 -7.25 -15.23 6.11
N ALA A 326 -8.56 -15.12 5.92
CA ALA A 326 -9.40 -16.00 5.12
C ALA A 326 -10.72 -15.28 4.82
N LEU A 327 -11.49 -15.77 3.85
CA LEU A 327 -12.90 -15.39 3.68
C LEU A 327 -13.75 -16.21 4.64
N THR A 328 -14.06 -15.64 5.80
CA THR A 328 -15.08 -16.20 6.71
C THR A 328 -16.47 -15.98 6.13
N ASP A 329 -17.46 -16.75 6.61
CA ASP A 329 -18.86 -16.61 6.19
C ASP A 329 -19.34 -15.14 6.31
N ASP A 330 -19.10 -14.51 7.47
CA ASP A 330 -19.43 -13.10 7.69
C ASP A 330 -18.74 -12.15 6.69
N ALA A 331 -17.47 -12.39 6.35
CA ALA A 331 -16.74 -11.54 5.41
C ALA A 331 -17.27 -11.71 3.98
N ILE A 332 -17.67 -12.93 3.61
CA ILE A 332 -18.33 -13.22 2.34
C ILE A 332 -19.66 -12.48 2.26
N ASP A 333 -20.48 -12.57 3.31
CA ASP A 333 -21.78 -11.90 3.38
C ASP A 333 -21.62 -10.37 3.26
N ILE A 334 -20.69 -9.78 4.01
CA ILE A 334 -20.36 -8.34 3.93
C ILE A 334 -19.97 -7.94 2.50
N ILE A 335 -19.08 -8.70 1.85
CA ILE A 335 -18.62 -8.40 0.49
C ILE A 335 -19.77 -8.50 -0.51
N VAL A 336 -20.55 -9.59 -0.49
CA VAL A 336 -21.64 -9.82 -1.45
C VAL A 336 -22.74 -8.78 -1.28
N ASP A 337 -23.09 -8.47 -0.04
CA ASP A 337 -24.08 -7.46 0.32
C ASP A 337 -23.65 -6.07 -0.16
N ALA A 338 -22.39 -5.67 0.09
CA ALA A 338 -21.85 -4.41 -0.42
C ALA A 338 -21.81 -4.36 -1.96
N MET A 339 -21.43 -5.46 -2.62
CA MET A 339 -21.44 -5.53 -4.08
C MET A 339 -22.84 -5.40 -4.67
N SER A 340 -23.88 -5.87 -3.98
CA SER A 340 -25.27 -5.68 -4.42
C SER A 340 -25.74 -4.22 -4.42
N ARG A 341 -25.02 -3.35 -3.69
CA ARG A 341 -25.34 -1.92 -3.51
C ARG A 341 -24.45 -0.98 -4.32
N VAL A 342 -23.59 -1.48 -5.21
CA VAL A 342 -22.73 -0.58 -5.99
C VAL A 342 -23.56 0.40 -6.82
N THR A 343 -23.10 1.65 -6.84
CA THR A 343 -23.80 2.75 -7.50
C THR A 343 -23.18 3.12 -8.85
N SER A 344 -22.09 2.44 -9.25
CA SER A 344 -21.43 2.65 -10.52
C SER A 344 -21.00 1.31 -11.14
N PRO A 345 -21.24 1.10 -12.45
CA PRO A 345 -20.84 -0.13 -13.15
C PRO A 345 -19.31 -0.25 -13.30
N PHE A 346 -18.55 0.82 -13.05
CA PHE A 346 -17.09 0.79 -13.11
C PHE A 346 -16.45 0.35 -11.78
N THR A 347 -17.25 0.24 -10.71
CA THR A 347 -16.77 -0.22 -9.40
C THR A 347 -16.38 -1.69 -9.46
N GLY A 348 -15.25 -2.01 -8.82
CA GLY A 348 -14.74 -3.36 -8.73
C GLY A 348 -14.21 -3.69 -7.34
N LEU A 349 -14.07 -4.98 -7.08
CA LEU A 349 -13.42 -5.52 -5.89
C LEU A 349 -12.52 -6.66 -6.32
N PHE A 350 -11.29 -6.72 -5.81
CA PHE A 350 -10.30 -7.72 -6.21
C PHE A 350 -9.74 -8.40 -4.97
N LEU A 351 -9.71 -9.74 -5.01
CA LEU A 351 -9.21 -10.61 -3.97
C LEU A 351 -7.89 -11.22 -4.46
N HIS A 352 -6.78 -10.70 -3.96
CA HIS A 352 -5.45 -11.19 -4.28
C HIS A 352 -5.06 -12.25 -3.27
N ASN A 353 -5.00 -13.51 -3.71
CA ASN A 353 -4.53 -14.62 -2.89
C ASN A 353 -3.02 -14.55 -2.69
N PHE A 354 -2.58 -14.44 -1.44
CA PHE A 354 -1.18 -14.48 -1.05
C PHE A 354 -0.87 -15.85 -0.43
N HIS A 355 -0.04 -16.62 -1.12
CA HIS A 355 0.29 -17.99 -0.75
C HIS A 355 1.68 -18.41 -1.29
N GLY A 356 2.09 -19.62 -0.96
CA GLY A 356 3.23 -20.29 -1.59
C GLY A 356 4.58 -19.63 -1.34
N ALA A 357 5.36 -19.42 -2.40
CA ALA A 357 6.72 -18.87 -2.32
C ALA A 357 6.78 -17.53 -1.59
N ALA A 358 5.74 -16.70 -1.73
CA ALA A 358 5.67 -15.41 -1.07
C ALA A 358 5.61 -15.50 0.46
N THR A 359 5.11 -16.61 1.02
CA THR A 359 4.94 -16.82 2.47
C THR A 359 6.15 -17.49 3.12
N ARG A 360 7.05 -18.06 2.32
CA ARG A 360 8.25 -18.75 2.80
C ARG A 360 9.47 -17.84 3.01
N VAL A 361 9.39 -16.59 2.55
CA VAL A 361 10.38 -15.56 2.91
C VAL A 361 10.16 -15.19 4.38
N ALA A 362 11.22 -15.18 5.20
CA ALA A 362 11.05 -14.87 6.60
C ALA A 362 10.58 -13.41 6.78
N PRO A 363 9.68 -13.11 7.74
CA PRO A 363 9.17 -11.75 7.93
C PRO A 363 10.23 -10.66 8.10
N ALA A 364 11.44 -11.01 8.58
CA ALA A 364 12.55 -10.08 8.80
C ALA A 364 13.54 -9.98 7.63
N ASP A 365 13.42 -10.82 6.59
CA ASP A 365 14.36 -10.84 5.46
C ASP A 365 14.14 -9.68 4.48
N THR A 366 12.94 -9.10 4.48
CA THR A 366 12.60 -7.89 3.74
C THR A 366 11.78 -6.94 4.61
N ALA A 367 11.57 -5.70 4.16
CA ALA A 367 10.72 -4.74 4.86
C ALA A 367 9.23 -5.14 4.87
N PHE A 368 8.79 -5.90 3.86
CA PHE A 368 7.43 -6.43 3.77
C PHE A 368 7.19 -7.55 4.80
N ALA A 369 6.50 -7.22 5.90
CA ALA A 369 6.41 -8.08 7.08
C ALA A 369 5.33 -9.19 6.99
N LEU A 370 4.23 -8.99 6.25
CA LEU A 370 3.10 -9.92 6.25
C LEU A 370 3.37 -11.15 5.36
N ARG A 371 4.13 -12.12 5.87
CA ARG A 371 4.58 -13.33 5.15
C ARG A 371 3.81 -14.60 5.52
N ARG A 372 2.49 -14.50 5.70
CA ARG A 372 1.60 -15.65 5.98
C ARG A 372 0.47 -15.70 4.97
N ASP A 373 -0.18 -16.84 4.80
CA ASP A 373 -1.34 -16.94 3.91
C ASP A 373 -2.42 -15.94 4.31
N HIS A 374 -2.93 -15.19 3.33
CA HIS A 374 -3.99 -14.21 3.50
C HIS A 374 -4.55 -13.78 2.13
N LEU A 375 -5.61 -12.98 2.16
CA LEU A 375 -6.14 -12.28 1.00
C LEU A 375 -5.97 -10.77 1.19
N LEU A 376 -5.53 -10.08 0.15
CA LEU A 376 -5.71 -8.64 0.03
C LEU A 376 -7.05 -8.38 -0.66
N VAL A 377 -7.99 -7.80 0.09
CA VAL A 377 -9.23 -7.24 -0.43
C VAL A 377 -8.92 -5.81 -0.90
N GLU A 378 -8.88 -5.64 -2.21
CA GLU A 378 -8.75 -4.36 -2.90
C GLU A 378 -10.15 -3.87 -3.31
N ILE A 379 -10.57 -2.74 -2.74
CA ILE A 379 -11.89 -2.14 -2.95
C ILE A 379 -11.70 -0.93 -3.85
N CYS A 380 -12.29 -0.94 -5.04
CA CYS A 380 -12.11 0.10 -6.06
C CYS A 380 -13.45 0.69 -6.46
N ALA A 381 -13.86 1.77 -5.78
CA ALA A 381 -14.96 2.59 -6.27
C ALA A 381 -14.48 3.44 -7.45
N ALA A 382 -15.15 3.32 -8.60
CA ALA A 382 -14.81 4.10 -9.78
C ALA A 382 -16.06 4.69 -10.42
N TRP A 383 -15.98 5.92 -10.95
CA TRP A 383 -17.13 6.62 -11.53
C TRP A 383 -16.70 7.65 -12.58
N GLU A 384 -17.65 8.03 -13.45
CA GLU A 384 -17.40 9.07 -14.46
C GLU A 384 -17.66 10.47 -13.86
N PRO A 385 -16.74 11.44 -14.02
CA PRO A 385 -16.85 12.76 -13.40
C PRO A 385 -18.15 13.50 -13.73
N ALA A 386 -18.63 13.33 -14.96
CA ALA A 386 -19.78 14.05 -15.49
C ALA A 386 -21.14 13.46 -15.06
N THR A 387 -21.13 12.32 -14.38
CA THR A 387 -22.36 11.54 -14.08
C THR A 387 -22.80 11.62 -12.62
N CYS A 388 -22.07 12.37 -11.77
CA CYS A 388 -22.33 12.45 -10.33
C CYS A 388 -22.72 13.87 -9.89
N ASP A 389 -23.98 14.04 -9.48
CA ASP A 389 -24.49 15.32 -8.93
C ASP A 389 -23.87 15.67 -7.57
N ASP A 390 -23.37 14.68 -6.82
CA ASP A 390 -22.76 14.81 -5.48
C ASP A 390 -21.21 14.84 -5.50
N GLY A 391 -20.61 14.95 -6.69
CA GLY A 391 -19.15 14.89 -6.85
C GLY A 391 -18.52 13.54 -6.48
N GLY A 392 -19.31 12.46 -6.46
CA GLY A 392 -18.87 11.09 -6.17
C GLY A 392 -18.85 10.72 -4.68
N ALA A 393 -19.57 11.45 -3.84
CA ALA A 393 -19.59 11.22 -2.40
C ALA A 393 -20.16 9.84 -2.04
N ALA A 394 -21.20 9.38 -2.75
CA ALA A 394 -21.78 8.05 -2.58
C ALA A 394 -20.77 6.92 -2.87
N HIS A 395 -19.98 7.04 -3.95
CA HIS A 395 -18.97 6.05 -4.31
C HIS A 395 -17.84 5.96 -3.26
N ARG A 396 -17.41 7.13 -2.75
CA ARG A 396 -16.40 7.20 -1.68
C ARG A 396 -16.92 6.60 -0.37
N HIS A 397 -18.17 6.87 0.00
CA HIS A 397 -18.79 6.26 1.18
C HIS A 397 -18.86 4.75 1.04
N TRP A 398 -19.37 4.23 -0.09
CA TRP A 398 -19.43 2.78 -0.34
C TRP A 398 -18.08 2.08 -0.11
N ALA A 399 -16.97 2.65 -0.62
CA ALA A 399 -15.65 2.06 -0.45
C ALA A 399 -15.17 2.09 1.01
N ARG A 400 -15.46 3.18 1.74
CA ARG A 400 -15.08 3.35 3.14
C ARG A 400 -15.90 2.45 4.07
N ASP A 401 -17.20 2.39 3.84
CA ASP A 401 -18.13 1.59 4.64
C ASP A 401 -17.78 0.11 4.52
N LEU A 402 -17.61 -0.41 3.30
CA LEU A 402 -17.16 -1.80 3.10
C LEU A 402 -15.81 -2.08 3.78
N SER A 403 -14.88 -1.13 3.70
CA SER A 403 -13.59 -1.26 4.39
C SER A 403 -13.76 -1.29 5.92
N ALA A 404 -14.64 -0.46 6.48
CA ALA A 404 -14.95 -0.41 7.90
C ALA A 404 -15.62 -1.70 8.38
N ASP A 405 -16.60 -2.21 7.64
CA ASP A 405 -17.32 -3.45 7.96
C ASP A 405 -16.38 -4.66 7.99
N LEU A 406 -15.41 -4.71 7.06
CA LEU A 406 -14.39 -5.76 7.02
C LEU A 406 -13.30 -5.61 8.11
N ALA A 407 -13.25 -4.49 8.83
CA ALA A 407 -12.14 -4.21 9.76
C ALA A 407 -12.04 -5.22 10.90
N GLN A 408 -13.16 -5.75 11.39
CA GLN A 408 -13.18 -6.75 12.46
C GLN A 408 -12.63 -8.13 12.02
N HIS A 409 -12.65 -8.41 10.71
CA HIS A 409 -12.10 -9.62 10.12
C HIS A 409 -10.67 -9.43 9.61
N ALA A 410 -10.14 -8.20 9.70
CA ALA A 410 -8.90 -7.82 9.06
C ALA A 410 -7.67 -8.13 9.93
N LEU A 411 -6.58 -8.41 9.25
CA LEU A 411 -5.24 -8.39 9.81
C LEU A 411 -4.79 -6.94 10.05
N PRO A 412 -3.92 -6.70 11.05
CA PRO A 412 -3.45 -5.37 11.36
C PRO A 412 -2.68 -4.75 10.19
N GLY A 413 -2.82 -3.44 10.04
CA GLY A 413 -2.14 -2.65 9.02
C GLY A 413 -2.87 -2.59 7.68
N GLY A 414 -2.12 -2.48 6.58
CA GLY A 414 -2.64 -2.43 5.22
C GLY A 414 -1.52 -2.33 4.19
N TYR A 415 -1.85 -2.55 2.93
CA TYR A 415 -0.86 -2.61 1.85
C TYR A 415 -0.38 -1.20 1.45
N PRO A 416 0.90 -0.81 1.69
CA PRO A 416 1.35 0.57 1.57
C PRO A 416 1.14 1.21 0.19
N ASN A 417 1.21 0.40 -0.89
CA ASN A 417 0.99 0.88 -2.25
C ASN A 417 -0.45 1.38 -2.48
N LEU A 418 -1.43 0.87 -1.74
CA LEU A 418 -2.85 1.15 -1.94
C LEU A 418 -3.52 1.89 -0.78
N LEU A 419 -2.80 2.26 0.27
CA LEU A 419 -3.36 3.07 1.36
C LEU A 419 -3.55 4.53 0.95
N GLY A 420 -4.72 5.09 1.29
CA GLY A 420 -5.05 6.49 1.06
C GLY A 420 -4.25 7.42 1.98
N THR A 421 -4.22 8.72 1.67
CA THR A 421 -3.54 9.72 2.52
C THR A 421 -4.15 9.82 3.92
N ASP A 422 -5.43 9.45 4.08
CA ASP A 422 -6.18 9.39 5.34
C ASP A 422 -5.97 8.09 6.13
N GLU A 423 -5.35 7.07 5.54
CA GLU A 423 -5.14 5.75 6.15
C GLU A 423 -3.67 5.48 6.49
N GLN A 424 -2.84 6.51 6.44
CA GLN A 424 -1.39 6.41 6.56
C GLN A 424 -0.93 5.83 7.91
N GLU A 425 -1.69 6.01 8.98
CA GLU A 425 -1.41 5.40 10.29
C GLU A 425 -1.37 3.86 10.23
N ARG A 426 -2.12 3.25 9.31
CA ARG A 426 -2.12 1.80 9.10
C ARG A 426 -0.81 1.29 8.50
N VAL A 427 -0.02 2.14 7.85
CA VAL A 427 1.29 1.77 7.29
C VAL A 427 2.24 1.34 8.41
N THR A 428 2.35 2.14 9.48
CA THR A 428 3.26 1.84 10.59
C THR A 428 2.94 0.48 11.21
N VAL A 429 1.65 0.19 11.38
CA VAL A 429 1.18 -1.11 11.86
C VAL A 429 1.50 -2.23 10.87
N ALA A 430 1.45 -1.97 9.56
CA ALA A 430 1.74 -2.95 8.52
C ALA A 430 3.19 -3.45 8.52
N PHE A 431 4.14 -2.61 8.95
CA PHE A 431 5.54 -3.02 9.09
C PHE A 431 5.80 -3.87 10.34
N GLY A 432 4.91 -3.83 11.34
CA GLY A 432 5.03 -4.64 12.55
C GLY A 432 6.43 -4.55 13.19
N PRO A 433 7.10 -5.69 13.48
CA PRO A 433 8.45 -5.70 14.06
C PRO A 433 9.52 -5.00 13.21
N ASN A 434 9.30 -4.82 11.90
CA ASN A 434 10.27 -4.21 10.99
C ASN A 434 10.29 -2.68 11.05
N ALA A 435 9.31 -2.05 11.71
CA ALA A 435 9.18 -0.59 11.76
C ALA A 435 10.41 0.11 12.33
N ALA A 436 10.96 -0.40 13.45
CA ALA A 436 12.14 0.18 14.09
C ALA A 436 13.39 0.10 13.19
N ARG A 437 13.55 -0.99 12.42
CA ARG A 437 14.65 -1.12 11.47
C ARG A 437 14.49 -0.17 10.28
N LEU A 438 13.27 0.02 9.77
CA LEU A 438 12.99 1.01 8.72
C LEU A 438 13.31 2.43 9.18
N LEU A 439 12.99 2.79 10.42
CA LEU A 439 13.41 4.07 11.02
C LEU A 439 14.91 4.24 11.01
N ALA A 440 15.66 3.25 11.50
CA ALA A 440 17.11 3.32 11.55
C ALA A 440 17.73 3.48 10.15
N VAL A 441 17.17 2.81 9.13
CA VAL A 441 17.61 2.99 7.73
C VAL A 441 17.25 4.39 7.23
N ALA A 442 16.04 4.90 7.50
CA ALA A 442 15.67 6.26 7.15
C ALA A 442 16.60 7.29 7.82
N ASP A 443 16.95 7.12 9.10
CA ASP A 443 17.86 8.00 9.85
C ASP A 443 19.27 8.00 9.25
N ARG A 444 19.70 6.87 8.70
CA ARG A 444 20.99 6.75 8.03
C ARG A 444 21.02 7.42 6.66
N TYR A 445 20.02 7.21 5.82
CA TYR A 445 20.04 7.61 4.41
C TYR A 445 19.31 8.94 4.11
N ASP A 446 18.41 9.34 5.00
CA ASP A 446 17.64 10.58 4.90
C ASP A 446 17.34 11.17 6.30
N PRO A 447 18.36 11.63 7.04
CA PRO A 447 18.19 12.20 8.38
C PRO A 447 17.29 13.45 8.40
N ASP A 448 17.23 14.18 7.28
CA ASP A 448 16.46 15.42 7.16
C ASP A 448 15.00 15.18 6.75
N GLY A 449 14.62 13.95 6.37
CA GLY A 449 13.26 13.62 5.95
C GLY A 449 12.86 14.25 4.62
N VAL A 450 13.79 14.30 3.65
CA VAL A 450 13.58 14.80 2.30
C VAL A 450 12.53 13.98 1.55
N PHE A 451 12.52 12.66 1.74
CA PHE A 451 11.58 11.74 1.10
C PHE A 451 10.46 11.31 2.05
N ASN A 452 9.23 11.36 1.56
CA ASN A 452 8.02 11.05 2.35
C ASN A 452 6.95 10.31 1.53
N ALA A 453 7.38 9.42 0.62
CA ALA A 453 6.53 8.71 -0.33
C ALA A 453 5.46 7.81 0.33
N VAL A 454 5.80 7.22 1.47
CA VAL A 454 4.85 6.52 2.34
C VAL A 454 4.93 7.24 3.67
N ALA A 455 3.80 7.65 4.26
CA ALA A 455 3.81 8.40 5.51
C ALA A 455 4.74 7.71 6.49
N SER A 456 5.75 8.48 6.88
CA SER A 456 6.96 7.89 7.36
C SER A 456 6.70 7.21 8.70
N VAL A 457 7.58 6.28 9.04
CA VAL A 457 7.63 5.75 10.39
C VAL A 457 8.01 6.89 11.39
N ARG A 458 8.47 8.06 10.92
CA ARG A 458 8.69 9.27 11.73
C ARG A 458 7.40 10.10 11.86
N PRO A 459 7.11 10.64 13.05
CA PRO A 459 6.10 11.69 13.21
C PRO A 459 6.52 12.94 12.42
N ASP A 460 5.59 13.59 11.72
CA ASP A 460 5.85 14.79 10.93
C ASP A 460 6.19 15.99 11.84
N THR A 461 7.46 16.40 11.87
CA THR A 461 7.91 17.57 12.66
C THR A 461 7.77 18.90 11.90
N ALA A 462 7.51 18.88 10.59
CA ALA A 462 7.50 20.10 9.77
C ALA A 462 6.19 20.90 9.89
N ALA A 463 5.09 20.26 10.33
CA ALA A 463 3.81 20.92 10.55
C ALA A 463 3.75 21.79 11.82
N LEU A 464 4.72 21.68 12.73
CA LEU A 464 4.71 22.37 14.03
C LEU A 464 5.28 23.81 13.99
N GLY A 465 5.88 24.23 12.88
CA GLY A 465 6.62 25.50 12.78
C GLY A 465 5.87 26.70 12.21
N GLN A 466 4.68 26.52 11.65
CA GLN A 466 3.93 27.60 11.00
C GLN A 466 2.44 27.51 11.30
N ASN A 467 2.01 28.03 12.44
CA ASN A 467 0.64 28.53 12.60
C ASN A 467 0.60 29.52 13.78
N GLY A 468 0.80 30.79 13.45
CA GLY A 468 0.44 31.89 14.33
C GLY A 468 -1.08 32.04 14.40
N HIS A 469 -1.61 31.99 15.61
CA HIS A 469 -2.86 32.60 16.09
C HIS A 469 -4.11 32.55 15.17
N ALA A 470 -5.02 31.62 15.48
CA ALA A 470 -6.46 31.79 15.27
C ALA A 470 -7.25 31.04 16.39
N PRO A 471 -8.48 31.47 16.72
CA PRO A 471 -9.05 31.39 18.06
C PRO A 471 -9.78 30.07 18.35
N GLY A 472 -9.95 29.80 19.66
CA GLY A 472 -10.38 28.52 20.22
C GLY A 472 -11.62 27.87 19.59
N HIS A 473 -11.47 26.58 19.32
CA HIS A 473 -12.58 25.64 19.08
C HIS A 473 -12.44 24.48 20.06
N ASN A 474 -13.44 24.32 20.93
CA ASN A 474 -13.63 23.14 21.80
C ASN A 474 -14.06 21.93 20.95
N GLY A 475 -13.15 21.37 20.16
CA GLY A 475 -13.30 20.08 19.50
C GLY A 475 -12.52 19.02 20.24
N THR A 476 -13.19 17.96 20.70
CA THR A 476 -12.55 16.80 21.34
C THR A 476 -11.60 16.11 20.38
N CYS A 477 -10.32 16.03 20.75
CA CYS A 477 -9.24 15.41 19.99
C CYS A 477 -9.12 13.93 20.42
N PRO A 478 -9.37 12.94 19.53
CA PRO A 478 -9.19 11.53 19.88
C PRO A 478 -7.79 11.30 20.44
N THR A 479 -7.62 10.41 21.43
CA THR A 479 -6.34 10.24 22.13
C THR A 479 -5.95 8.78 22.17
N VAL A 480 -4.67 8.49 21.96
CA VAL A 480 -4.09 7.15 22.09
C VAL A 480 -3.17 7.12 23.29
N GLU A 481 -3.33 6.12 24.15
CA GLU A 481 -2.40 5.83 25.24
C GLU A 481 -1.68 4.52 24.97
N THR A 482 -0.36 4.52 25.18
CA THR A 482 0.47 3.32 25.11
C THR A 482 1.08 3.05 26.48
N ILE A 483 1.06 1.80 26.92
CA ILE A 483 1.62 1.38 28.20
C ILE A 483 2.43 0.11 27.98
N ARG A 484 3.72 0.14 28.28
CA ARG A 484 4.63 -1.01 28.22
C ARG A 484 5.01 -1.45 29.62
N PHE A 485 5.14 -2.76 29.84
CA PHE A 485 5.60 -3.32 31.12
C PHE A 485 5.96 -4.81 30.98
N LYS A 486 6.66 -5.34 31.98
CA LYS A 486 6.84 -6.77 32.21
C LYS A 486 5.97 -7.24 33.37
N LEU A 487 5.70 -8.54 33.43
CA LEU A 487 5.03 -9.15 34.57
C LEU A 487 6.01 -9.34 35.72
N ARG A 488 5.50 -9.34 36.96
CA ARG A 488 6.29 -9.69 38.13
C ARG A 488 6.75 -11.14 38.05
N ASP A 489 7.90 -11.42 38.63
CA ASP A 489 8.42 -12.77 38.77
C ASP A 489 7.38 -13.71 39.42
N GLY A 490 7.15 -14.85 38.76
CA GLY A 490 6.20 -15.87 39.21
C GLY A 490 4.77 -15.73 38.67
N VAL A 491 4.43 -14.61 38.02
CA VAL A 491 3.14 -14.46 37.33
C VAL A 491 3.19 -15.14 35.97
N ARG A 492 2.27 -16.06 35.71
CA ARG A 492 2.18 -16.77 34.42
C ARG A 492 1.37 -15.97 33.40
N ASP A 493 1.76 -16.00 32.13
CA ASP A 493 1.04 -15.31 31.03
C ASP A 493 -0.46 -15.65 31.00
N ALA A 494 -0.81 -16.94 31.11
CA ALA A 494 -2.21 -17.36 31.11
C ALA A 494 -3.04 -16.74 32.26
N GLU A 495 -2.44 -16.55 33.42
CA GLU A 495 -3.08 -15.92 34.58
C GLU A 495 -3.24 -14.40 34.34
N PHE A 496 -2.19 -13.76 33.83
CA PHE A 496 -2.24 -12.35 33.47
C PHE A 496 -3.29 -12.06 32.39
N ARG A 497 -3.44 -12.91 31.36
CA ARG A 497 -4.46 -12.70 30.32
C ARG A 497 -5.88 -12.67 30.87
N VAL A 498 -6.19 -13.47 31.89
CA VAL A 498 -7.50 -13.45 32.56
C VAL A 498 -7.70 -12.11 33.29
N LEU A 499 -6.69 -11.64 34.01
CA LEU A 499 -6.74 -10.34 34.69
C LEU A 499 -6.83 -9.17 33.70
N ASN A 500 -6.13 -9.27 32.57
CA ASN A 500 -6.12 -8.29 31.49
C ASN A 500 -7.48 -8.18 30.79
N GLN A 501 -8.13 -9.32 30.55
CA GLN A 501 -9.48 -9.38 29.99
C GLN A 501 -10.52 -8.86 30.99
N ARG A 502 -10.35 -9.15 32.28
CA ARG A 502 -11.21 -8.61 33.32
C ARG A 502 -11.15 -7.08 33.39
N VAL A 503 -9.96 -6.49 33.30
CA VAL A 503 -9.80 -5.02 33.21
C VAL A 503 -10.46 -4.45 31.96
N GLN A 504 -10.39 -5.16 30.84
CA GLN A 504 -11.10 -4.77 29.62
C GLN A 504 -12.61 -4.69 29.85
N ASP A 505 -13.21 -5.75 30.37
CA ASP A 505 -14.66 -5.93 30.41
C ASP A 505 -15.31 -5.18 31.59
N GLU A 506 -14.68 -5.22 32.76
CA GLU A 506 -15.25 -4.67 34.00
C GLU A 506 -14.80 -3.24 34.30
N TYR A 507 -13.72 -2.75 33.69
CA TYR A 507 -13.22 -1.41 33.94
C TYR A 507 -13.20 -0.51 32.71
N MET A 508 -12.55 -0.93 31.61
CA MET A 508 -12.29 -0.07 30.44
C MET A 508 -13.52 0.13 29.56
N ALA A 509 -14.23 -0.95 29.21
CA ALA A 509 -15.41 -0.92 28.34
C ALA A 509 -16.57 -0.08 28.89
N LEU A 510 -16.56 0.22 30.19
CA LEU A 510 -17.58 1.03 30.87
C LEU A 510 -17.24 2.52 30.94
N ARG A 511 -16.07 2.95 30.44
CA ARG A 511 -15.61 4.34 30.56
C ARG A 511 -16.14 5.21 29.44
N PRO A 512 -16.62 6.43 29.76
CA PRO A 512 -16.94 7.42 28.75
C PRO A 512 -15.77 7.63 27.78
N GLY A 513 -16.07 7.73 26.48
CA GLY A 513 -15.08 7.96 25.45
C GLY A 513 -14.13 6.79 25.17
N PHE A 514 -14.29 5.62 25.79
CA PHE A 514 -13.52 4.43 25.44
C PHE A 514 -13.89 3.92 24.04
N LEU A 515 -12.90 3.77 23.15
CA LEU A 515 -13.12 3.27 21.78
C LEU A 515 -12.62 1.83 21.62
N SER A 516 -11.38 1.57 22.02
CA SER A 516 -10.80 0.23 21.94
C SER A 516 -9.58 0.10 22.84
N ARG A 517 -9.22 -1.14 23.17
CA ARG A 517 -7.96 -1.47 23.85
C ARG A 517 -7.44 -2.79 23.34
N GLN A 518 -6.14 -2.83 23.09
CA GLN A 518 -5.43 -4.00 22.60
C GLN A 518 -4.26 -4.30 23.52
N THR A 519 -3.90 -5.57 23.64
CA THR A 519 -2.73 -6.02 24.40
C THR A 519 -1.96 -7.03 23.57
N SER A 520 -0.67 -6.80 23.42
CA SER A 520 0.25 -7.71 22.75
C SER A 520 1.45 -8.02 23.65
N GLN A 521 2.16 -9.10 23.36
CA GLN A 521 3.37 -9.50 24.06
C GLN A 521 4.51 -9.68 23.05
N SER A 522 5.69 -9.17 23.36
CA SER A 522 6.91 -9.35 22.60
C SER A 522 7.58 -10.71 22.91
N ALA A 523 8.55 -11.10 22.08
CA ALA A 523 9.31 -12.34 22.29
C ALA A 523 10.17 -12.34 23.57
N ASP A 524 10.53 -11.16 24.09
CA ASP A 524 11.28 -10.98 25.34
C ASP A 524 10.38 -10.80 26.58
N GLY A 525 9.08 -11.03 26.42
CA GLY A 525 8.10 -11.08 27.52
C GLY A 525 7.57 -9.72 27.98
N GLU A 526 7.86 -8.64 27.24
CA GLU A 526 7.27 -7.32 27.46
C GLU A 526 5.85 -7.25 26.88
N TYR A 527 4.93 -6.64 27.62
CA TYR A 527 3.57 -6.39 27.19
C TYR A 527 3.42 -4.95 26.72
N LEU A 528 2.70 -4.76 25.62
CA LEU A 528 2.25 -3.46 25.14
C LEU A 528 0.72 -3.41 25.19
N VAL A 529 0.19 -2.44 25.92
CA VAL A 529 -1.22 -2.09 25.94
C VAL A 529 -1.41 -0.79 25.16
N VAL A 530 -2.33 -0.78 24.20
CA VAL A 530 -2.73 0.41 23.44
C VAL A 530 -4.20 0.68 23.70
N VAL A 531 -4.56 1.91 24.07
CA VAL A 531 -5.93 2.34 24.36
C VAL A 531 -6.29 3.53 23.48
N HIS A 532 -7.46 3.47 22.85
CA HIS A 532 -8.01 4.56 22.05
C HIS A 532 -9.18 5.22 22.77
N TRP A 533 -9.15 6.54 22.83
CA TRP A 533 -10.11 7.41 23.48
C TRP A 533 -10.71 8.41 22.49
N ALA A 534 -11.97 8.79 22.71
CA ALA A 534 -12.67 9.82 21.97
C ALA A 534 -12.14 11.23 22.27
N SER A 535 -11.57 11.44 23.47
CA SER A 535 -10.97 12.70 23.88
C SER A 535 -9.81 12.52 24.88
N GLU A 536 -8.93 13.51 24.96
CA GLU A 536 -7.87 13.56 25.99
C GLU A 536 -8.46 13.70 27.41
N GLU A 537 -9.63 14.32 27.53
CA GLU A 537 -10.32 14.47 28.82
C GLU A 537 -10.81 13.11 29.34
N ASP A 538 -11.40 12.28 28.47
CA ASP A 538 -11.86 10.93 28.79
C ASP A 538 -10.69 10.01 29.20
N ALA A 539 -9.57 10.11 28.46
CA ALA A 539 -8.33 9.40 28.78
C ALA A 539 -7.83 9.77 30.19
N ARG A 540 -7.69 11.08 30.46
CA ARG A 540 -7.19 11.60 31.73
C ARG A 540 -8.11 11.24 32.89
N ALA A 541 -9.43 11.34 32.72
CA ALA A 541 -10.41 11.00 33.74
C ALA A 541 -10.36 9.50 34.09
N THR A 542 -10.23 8.64 33.07
CA THR A 542 -10.11 7.20 33.29
C THR A 542 -8.80 6.84 33.99
N MET A 543 -7.68 7.35 33.51
CA MET A 543 -6.37 7.05 34.10
C MET A 543 -6.22 7.61 35.52
N GLY A 544 -6.85 8.76 35.81
CA GLY A 544 -6.89 9.34 37.15
C GLY A 544 -7.59 8.46 38.20
N SER A 545 -8.47 7.55 37.78
CA SER A 545 -9.16 6.60 38.66
C SER A 545 -8.68 5.15 38.51
N PHE A 546 -7.81 4.86 37.53
CA PHE A 546 -7.36 3.50 37.20
C PHE A 546 -6.63 2.83 38.36
N PHE A 547 -5.75 3.55 39.05
CA PHE A 547 -4.90 2.96 40.09
C PHE A 547 -5.64 2.63 41.40
N SER A 548 -6.82 3.22 41.62
CA SER A 548 -7.62 3.04 42.84
C SER A 548 -8.85 2.16 42.66
N ALA A 549 -9.15 1.75 41.43
CA ALA A 549 -10.32 0.94 41.12
C ALA A 549 -10.16 -0.53 41.57
N PRO A 550 -11.15 -1.12 42.26
CA PRO A 550 -11.08 -2.51 42.71
C PRO A 550 -10.84 -3.52 41.58
N GLU A 551 -11.40 -3.26 40.40
CA GLU A 551 -11.35 -4.13 39.21
C GLU A 551 -9.95 -4.19 38.60
N THR A 552 -9.11 -3.17 38.82
CA THR A 552 -7.76 -3.08 38.27
C THR A 552 -6.68 -3.61 39.21
N GLN A 553 -7.00 -3.85 40.49
CA GLN A 553 -6.00 -4.23 41.50
C GLN A 553 -5.30 -5.56 41.19
N GLY A 554 -6.04 -6.54 40.66
CA GLY A 554 -5.47 -7.81 40.24
C GLY A 554 -4.44 -7.64 39.11
N PHE A 555 -4.78 -6.80 38.12
CA PHE A 555 -3.87 -6.44 37.03
C PHE A 555 -2.64 -5.71 37.56
N LEU A 556 -2.81 -4.67 38.39
CA LEU A 556 -1.70 -3.91 38.96
C LEU A 556 -0.78 -4.76 39.85
N GLY A 557 -1.34 -5.77 40.53
CA GLY A 557 -0.59 -6.74 41.31
C GLY A 557 0.28 -7.68 40.48
N ALA A 558 -0.07 -7.89 39.21
CA ALA A 558 0.64 -8.76 38.27
C ALA A 558 1.76 -8.02 37.50
N VAL A 559 1.72 -6.69 37.44
CA VAL A 559 2.66 -5.85 36.69
C VAL A 559 3.90 -5.50 37.51
N ASP A 560 5.08 -5.65 36.92
CA ASP A 560 6.31 -5.08 37.46
C ASP A 560 6.33 -3.57 37.19
N THR A 561 5.93 -2.80 38.20
CA THR A 561 5.84 -1.34 38.14
C THR A 561 7.18 -0.66 37.86
N GLY A 562 8.32 -1.33 38.10
CA GLY A 562 9.65 -0.80 37.77
C GLY A 562 9.97 -0.79 36.28
N THR A 563 9.15 -1.47 35.47
CA THR A 563 9.30 -1.57 34.00
C THR A 563 8.25 -0.79 33.23
N VAL A 564 7.38 -0.04 33.93
CA VAL A 564 6.26 0.64 33.29
C VAL A 564 6.72 1.89 32.56
N GLU A 565 6.47 1.93 31.25
CA GLU A 565 6.62 3.12 30.41
C GLU A 565 5.27 3.47 29.79
N SER A 566 4.86 4.74 29.86
CA SER A 566 3.58 5.18 29.29
C SER A 566 3.71 6.42 28.41
N GLY A 567 2.97 6.46 27.30
CA GLY A 567 2.83 7.62 26.42
C GLY A 567 1.37 7.97 26.16
N SER A 568 1.06 9.25 25.97
CA SER A 568 -0.28 9.74 25.60
C SER A 568 -0.16 10.69 24.41
N TYR A 569 -1.00 10.47 23.39
CA TYR A 569 -0.90 11.12 22.09
C TYR A 569 -2.27 11.61 21.63
N ALA A 570 -2.46 12.92 21.53
CA ALA A 570 -3.67 13.51 20.96
C ALA A 570 -3.61 13.43 19.42
N LEU A 571 -4.59 12.77 18.81
CA LEU A 571 -4.79 12.64 17.37
C LEU A 571 -5.46 13.90 16.83
N VAL A 572 -4.65 14.90 16.48
CA VAL A 572 -5.16 16.15 15.91
C VAL A 572 -5.87 15.83 14.58
N PRO A 573 -7.18 16.08 14.46
CA PRO A 573 -7.84 15.92 13.18
C PRO A 573 -7.17 16.86 12.17
N GLY A 574 -6.72 16.32 11.04
CA GLY A 574 -6.26 17.12 9.92
C GLY A 574 -7.31 18.16 9.54
N PRO A 575 -6.92 19.32 8.97
CA PRO A 575 -7.87 20.36 8.60
C PRO A 575 -8.96 19.77 7.70
N ARG A 576 -10.23 19.85 8.16
CA ARG A 576 -11.37 19.53 7.30
C ARG A 576 -11.40 20.56 6.17
N VAL A 577 -11.26 20.09 4.93
CA VAL A 577 -11.51 20.85 3.69
C VAL A 577 -12.94 20.65 3.26
#